data_AF-A0A845X8B7-F1
#
_entry.id   AF-A0A845X8B7-F1
#
_cell.length_a   1.000
_cell.length_b   1.000
_cell.length_c   1.000
_cell.angle_alpha   90.00
_cell.angle_beta   90.00
_cell.angle_gamma   90.00
#
_symmetry.space_group_name_H-M   'P 1'
#
loop_
_entity.id
_entity.type
_entity.pdbx_description
1 polymer ?
#
loop_
_entity_poly.entity_id
_entity_poly.type
_entity_poly.pdbx_seq_one_letter_code
_entity_poly.pdbx_strand_id
1 'polypeptide(L)' 'MIWYKPIDDHNFSQRVWRPVCRAIGIDKVPYAARHTLGSHLLHEGAPITSVAAILGNNPETVSRHYAHELERPKMPEF' A
#
# COMPACT_ATOMS: atom_id res chain seq x y z
N MET A 1 24.11 17.67 -19.91
CA MET A 1 23.67 17.16 -18.60
C MET A 1 22.25 17.64 -18.36
N ILE A 2 21.26 16.78 -18.60
CA ILE A 2 19.84 17.13 -18.43
C ILE A 2 19.49 16.87 -16.97
N TRP A 3 19.21 17.93 -16.21
CA TRP A 3 18.74 17.81 -14.84
C TRP A 3 17.26 17.37 -14.87
N TYR A 4 17.00 16.11 -14.54
CA TYR A 4 15.62 15.66 -14.31
C TYR A 4 15.09 16.34 -13.05
N LYS A 5 14.00 17.09 -13.17
CA LYS A 5 13.26 17.56 -12.00
C LYS A 5 12.52 16.37 -11.39
N PRO A 6 12.67 16.12 -10.07
CA PRO A 6 11.86 15.13 -9.37
C PRO A 6 10.37 15.37 -9.60
N ILE A 7 9.60 14.28 -9.61
CA ILE A 7 8.13 14.39 -9.61
C ILE A 7 7.72 15.14 -8.35
N ASP A 8 6.85 16.13 -8.53
CA ASP A 8 6.23 16.84 -7.43
C ASP A 8 5.00 16.05 -6.94
N ASP A 9 5.05 15.58 -5.69
CA ASP A 9 4.02 14.72 -5.09
C ASP A 9 2.64 15.38 -5.07
N HIS A 10 2.60 16.71 -4.86
CA HIS A 10 1.35 17.46 -4.84
C HIS A 10 0.72 17.47 -6.25
N ASN A 11 1.51 17.78 -7.27
CA ASN A 11 1.05 17.77 -8.66
C ASN A 11 0.63 16.36 -9.10
N PHE A 12 1.39 15.32 -8.76
CA PHE A 12 0.99 13.95 -9.05
C PHE A 12 -0.34 13.59 -8.38
N SER A 13 -0.49 13.90 -7.09
CA SER A 13 -1.71 13.63 -6.32
C SER A 13 -2.94 14.34 -6.92
N GLN A 14 -2.82 15.64 -7.22
CA GLN A 14 -3.94 16.45 -7.69
C GLN A 14 -4.29 16.23 -9.16
N ARG A 15 -3.29 15.99 -10.01
CA ARG A 15 -3.48 15.98 -11.48
C ARG A 15 -3.55 14.58 -12.07
N VAL A 16 -3.07 13.57 -11.37
CA VAL A 16 -3.06 12.18 -11.86
C VAL A 16 -3.87 11.29 -10.93
N TRP A 17 -3.48 11.20 -9.66
CA TRP A 17 -4.06 10.24 -8.73
C TRP A 17 -5.56 10.49 -8.48
N ARG A 18 -5.92 11.68 -7.98
CA ARG A 18 -7.31 12.02 -7.65
C ARG A 18 -8.24 11.94 -8.88
N PRO A 19 -7.86 12.42 -10.08
CA PRO A 19 -8.65 12.22 -11.28
C PRO A 19 -8.91 10.75 -11.60
N VAL A 20 -7.89 9.88 -11.54
CA VAL A 20 -8.06 8.45 -11.78
C VAL A 20 -8.99 7.82 -10.75
N CYS A 21 -8.79 8.11 -9.45
CA CYS A 21 -9.66 7.60 -8.39
C CYS A 21 -11.12 8.03 -8.60
N ARG A 22 -11.37 9.31 -8.94
CA ARG A 22 -12.73 9.79 -9.24
C ARG A 22 -13.35 9.09 -10.45
N ALA A 23 -12.58 8.85 -11.51
CA ALA A 23 -13.07 8.17 -12.71
C ALA A 23 -13.53 6.73 -12.43
N ILE A 24 -12.94 6.06 -11.44
CA ILE A 24 -13.31 4.69 -11.02
C ILE A 24 -14.19 4.65 -9.77
N GLY A 25 -14.70 5.80 -9.30
CA GLY A 25 -15.62 5.88 -8.16
C GLY A 25 -14.97 5.62 -6.79
N ILE A 26 -13.67 5.87 -6.64
CA ILE A 26 -12.92 5.69 -5.39
C ILE A 26 -12.46 7.05 -4.84
N ASP A 27 -12.45 7.21 -3.52
CA ASP A 27 -11.83 8.35 -2.83
C ASP A 27 -10.69 7.88 -1.90
N LYS A 28 -9.46 7.95 -2.40
CA LYS A 28 -8.23 7.53 -1.68
C LYS A 28 -7.06 8.45 -2.03
N VAL A 29 -6.10 8.54 -1.12
CA VAL A 29 -4.79 9.18 -1.33
C VAL A 29 -3.76 8.16 -1.84
N PRO A 30 -2.66 8.59 -2.51
CA PRO A 30 -1.62 7.67 -2.98
C PRO A 30 -1.08 6.73 -1.90
N TYR A 31 -0.93 7.24 -0.67
CA TYR A 31 -0.47 6.47 0.48
C TYR A 31 -1.37 5.26 0.82
N ALA A 32 -2.64 5.27 0.41
CA ALA A 32 -3.53 4.13 0.60
C ALA A 32 -3.07 2.90 -0.19
N ALA A 33 -2.50 3.08 -1.39
CA ALA A 33 -1.98 1.96 -2.18
C ALA A 33 -0.81 1.25 -1.50
N ARG A 34 0.01 2.00 -0.75
CA ARG A 34 1.08 1.43 0.08
C ARG A 34 0.49 0.55 1.20
N HIS A 35 -0.61 0.99 1.83
CA HIS A 35 -1.32 0.17 2.80
C HIS A 35 -1.91 -1.10 2.16
N THR A 36 -2.53 -0.96 0.99
CA THR A 36 -3.04 -2.09 0.20
C THR A 36 -1.93 -3.10 -0.08
N LEU A 37 -0.77 -2.66 -0.60
CA LEU A 37 0.38 -3.52 -0.84
C LEU A 37 0.79 -4.32 0.40
N GLY A 38 0.97 -3.64 1.54
CA GLY A 38 1.37 -4.31 2.78
C GLY A 38 0.36 -5.37 3.25
N SER A 39 -0.92 -5.04 3.16
CA SER A 39 -2.00 -5.96 3.55
C SER A 39 -2.07 -7.18 2.63
N HIS A 40 -1.99 -6.97 1.32
CA HIS A 40 -2.01 -8.06 0.33
C HIS A 40 -0.82 -9.01 0.48
N LEU A 41 0.39 -8.49 0.67
CA LEU A 41 1.56 -9.33 0.85
C LEU A 41 1.44 -10.24 2.08
N LEU A 42 0.95 -9.71 3.21
CA LEU A 42 0.74 -10.51 4.41
C LEU A 42 -0.40 -11.52 4.23
N HIS A 43 -1.47 -11.12 3.55
CA HIS A 43 -2.57 -12.01 3.21
C HIS A 43 -2.11 -13.20 2.35
N GLU A 44 -1.16 -12.97 1.44
CA GLU A 44 -0.53 -14.00 0.60
C GLU A 44 0.54 -14.82 1.35
N GLY A 45 0.77 -14.55 2.65
CA GLY A 45 1.70 -15.30 3.49
C GLY A 45 3.15 -14.83 3.42
N ALA A 46 3.42 -13.64 2.89
CA ALA A 46 4.77 -13.10 2.90
C ALA A 46 5.26 -12.86 4.34
N PRO A 47 6.54 -13.16 4.66
CA PRO A 47 7.08 -12.92 5.99
C PRO A 47 7.02 -11.43 6.39
N ILE A 48 6.69 -11.13 7.66
CA ILE A 48 6.63 -9.76 8.20
C ILE A 48 7.92 -8.98 7.91
N THR A 49 9.09 -9.63 8.02
CA THR A 49 10.39 -9.00 7.77
C THR A 49 10.57 -8.60 6.30
N SER A 50 10.10 -9.42 5.36
CA SER A 50 10.10 -9.12 3.93
C SER A 50 9.16 -7.95 3.60
N VAL A 51 7.96 -7.96 4.19
CA VAL A 51 6.99 -6.86 4.01
C VAL A 51 7.53 -5.55 4.60
N ALA A 52 8.17 -5.62 5.76
CA ALA A 52 8.85 -4.46 6.37
C ALA A 52 9.95 -3.91 5.46
N ALA A 53 10.76 -4.75 4.84
CA ALA A 53 11.79 -4.33 3.90
C ALA A 53 11.19 -3.68 2.64
N ILE A 54 10.15 -4.26 2.04
CA ILE A 54 9.46 -3.72 0.85
C ILE A 54 8.86 -2.35 1.14
N LEU A 55 8.24 -2.21 2.32
CA LEU A 55 7.68 -0.95 2.75
C LEU A 55 8.79 0.03 3.21
N GLY A 56 9.97 -0.42 3.61
CA GLY A 56 10.95 0.45 4.26
C GLY A 56 10.49 0.87 5.67
N ASN A 57 9.83 -0.05 6.38
CA ASN A 57 9.44 0.07 7.78
C ASN A 57 10.26 -0.92 8.63
N ASN A 58 10.15 -0.81 9.96
CA ASN A 58 10.59 -1.90 10.85
C ASN A 58 9.49 -2.99 10.99
N PRO A 59 9.86 -4.24 11.36
CA PRO A 59 8.90 -5.34 11.53
C PRO A 59 7.79 -5.07 12.54
N GLU A 60 8.10 -4.34 13.63
CA GLU A 60 7.13 -3.97 14.66
C GLU A 60 6.00 -3.09 14.11
N THR A 61 6.34 -2.13 13.25
CA THR A 61 5.37 -1.24 12.58
C THR A 61 4.46 -2.05 11.65
N VAL A 62 5.01 -3.03 10.93
CA VAL A 62 4.21 -3.91 10.08
C VAL A 62 3.27 -4.78 10.91
N SER A 63 3.78 -5.40 11.97
CA SER A 63 2.97 -6.21 12.89
C SER A 63 1.81 -5.40 13.47
N ARG A 64 2.10 -4.21 14.02
CA ARG A 64 1.08 -3.33 14.62
C ARG A 64 -0.04 -2.92 13.66
N HIS A 65 0.27 -2.70 12.38
CA HIS A 65 -0.71 -2.20 11.41
C HIS A 65 -1.40 -3.30 10.60
N TYR A 66 -0.80 -4.48 10.46
CA TYR A 66 -1.26 -5.48 9.49
C TYR A 66 -1.32 -6.93 10.02
N ALA A 67 -0.99 -7.19 11.29
CA ALA A 67 -1.04 -8.56 11.83
C ALA A 67 -2.42 -9.23 11.69
N HIS A 68 -3.50 -8.45 11.61
CA HIS A 68 -4.85 -8.97 11.38
C HIS A 68 -5.01 -9.73 10.04
N GLU A 69 -4.14 -9.49 9.05
CA GLU A 69 -4.16 -10.25 7.78
C GLU A 69 -3.56 -11.66 7.94
N LEU A 70 -2.74 -11.92 8.96
CA LEU A 70 -2.14 -13.23 9.22
C LEU A 70 -3.13 -14.24 9.82
N GLU A 71 -4.12 -13.74 10.57
CA GLU A 71 -5.10 -14.56 11.30
C GLU A 71 -6.46 -14.59 10.60
N ARG A 72 -6.54 -14.16 9.35
CA ARG A 72 -7.82 -14.02 8.66
C ARG A 72 -8.48 -15.41 8.52
N PRO A 73 -9.65 -15.64 9.13
CA PRO A 73 -10.28 -16.95 9.09
C PRO A 73 -10.61 -17.31 7.65
N LYS A 74 -10.19 -18.50 7.22
CA LYS A 74 -10.63 -19.06 5.94
C LYS A 74 -12.11 -19.42 6.09
N MET A 75 -12.96 -18.65 5.43
CA MET A 75 -14.37 -18.99 5.34
C MET A 75 -14.52 -20.30 4.55
N PRO A 76 -15.42 -21.20 4.95
CA PRO A 76 -15.68 -22.41 4.18
C PRO A 76 -16.19 -22.06 2.79
N GLU A 77 -15.71 -22.77 1.76
CA GLU A 77 -16.31 -22.76 0.44
C GLU A 77 -17.64 -23.51 0.56
N PHE A 78 -18.76 -22.78 0.47
CA PHE A 78 -20.11 -23.34 0.39
C PHE A 78 -20.64 -23.26 -1.03
#